data_AF-A0A6I1KNJ8-F1
#
_entry.id   AF-A0A6I1KNJ8-F1
#
_cell.length_a   1.000
_cell.length_b   1.000
_cell.length_c   1.000
_cell.angle_alpha   90.00
_cell.angle_beta   90.00
_cell.angle_gamma   90.00
#
_symmetry.space_group_name_H-M   'P 1'
#
loop_
_entity.id
_entity.type
_entity.pdbx_description
1 polymer ?
#
loop_
_entity_poly.entity_id
_entity_poly.type
_entity_poly.pdbx_seq_one_letter_code
_entity_poly.pdbx_strand_id
1 'polypeptide(L)'
;MVQIIDKKVNLDFPFGHHLHCLIAQIPNHLRRSEQGFAVVDPDRKWAQVKSILDLVSEGSGNLKKLHFLMLPETSVPFARFNDVLTAIDTSFRTNTVTMFGVEHITLKKYRELLERFGDDNAEAIELVDKDIDAGDVLEMPVNWCCIAVKESTGKLRVFLEAKSHPFYGEEFLDKFHDLYRGRHFYLFRSKPACFNFMTLICLDYLYRDLYSSNIKQIIDHANHLFFTTRQGLDTLFVIQCNPKPEHSAYRDVISGFYGEYLEDTPGVRETVTVFANSSDETRMEELPMEKGFGNSFVVINRHHKLAGVQLPEFSTDDFGGAPVCRLRFGTGTRLCYFNLPLYHELDPRTSRVPLKVHIIMRWSSEGSWVRVSGDEMVGGYELERE
;
A
#
# COMPACT_ATOMS: atom_id res chain seq x y z
N MET A 1 -5.28 14.48 -15.90
CA MET A 1 -6.06 13.51 -15.10
C MET A 1 -5.35 12.17 -15.20
N VAL A 2 -5.24 11.39 -14.13
CA VAL A 2 -4.52 10.11 -14.16
C VAL A 2 -5.28 9.08 -14.99
N GLN A 3 -4.57 8.17 -15.64
CA GLN A 3 -5.14 7.08 -16.42
C GLN A 3 -5.07 5.77 -15.62
N ILE A 4 -6.18 5.03 -15.54
CA ILE A 4 -6.15 3.69 -14.96
C ILE A 4 -5.79 2.69 -16.06
N ILE A 5 -4.71 1.94 -15.86
CA ILE A 5 -4.19 0.94 -16.80
C ILE A 5 -4.53 -0.45 -16.28
N ASP A 6 -5.38 -1.18 -17.00
CA ASP A 6 -5.74 -2.56 -16.68
C ASP A 6 -4.60 -3.53 -17.00
N LYS A 7 -4.10 -4.23 -15.97
CA LYS A 7 -3.06 -5.28 -16.11
C LYS A 7 -3.60 -6.62 -15.66
N LYS A 8 -3.66 -7.59 -16.57
CA LYS A 8 -3.98 -8.97 -16.21
C LYS A 8 -2.75 -9.63 -15.61
N VAL A 9 -2.88 -10.29 -14.46
CA VAL A 9 -1.81 -11.04 -13.79
C VAL A 9 -2.28 -12.45 -13.45
N ASN A 10 -1.37 -13.41 -13.52
CA ASN A 10 -1.68 -14.82 -13.24
C ASN A 10 -1.47 -15.16 -11.76
N LEU A 11 -2.49 -14.91 -10.94
CA LEU A 11 -2.52 -15.24 -9.52
C LEU A 11 -3.62 -16.29 -9.26
N ASP A 12 -3.21 -17.44 -8.75
CA ASP A 12 -4.08 -18.56 -8.43
C ASP A 12 -4.41 -18.58 -6.93
N PHE A 13 -5.08 -17.51 -6.49
CA PHE A 13 -5.51 -17.41 -5.10
C PHE A 13 -6.61 -18.43 -4.78
N PRO A 14 -6.57 -19.03 -3.58
CA PRO A 14 -7.53 -20.06 -3.20
C PRO A 14 -8.95 -19.50 -3.10
N PHE A 15 -9.88 -20.10 -3.85
CA PHE A 15 -11.29 -19.68 -3.85
C PHE A 15 -11.94 -19.88 -2.47
N GLY A 16 -12.69 -18.89 -2.01
CA GLY A 16 -13.43 -18.95 -0.74
C GLY A 16 -12.56 -18.92 0.53
N HIS A 17 -11.25 -18.72 0.39
CA HIS A 17 -10.34 -18.54 1.52
C HIS A 17 -9.90 -17.08 1.62
N HIS A 18 -9.73 -16.60 2.85
CA HIS A 18 -9.16 -15.27 3.06
C HIS A 18 -7.74 -15.20 2.52
N LEU A 19 -7.37 -14.03 2.00
CA LEU A 19 -5.99 -13.75 1.64
C LEU A 19 -5.24 -13.25 2.87
N HIS A 20 -3.93 -13.07 2.76
CA HIS A 20 -3.10 -12.68 3.89
C HIS A 20 -2.17 -11.56 3.49
N CYS A 21 -2.11 -10.55 4.34
CA CYS A 21 -1.30 -9.36 4.15
C CYS A 21 -0.31 -9.21 5.31
N LEU A 22 0.90 -8.76 5.00
CA LEU A 22 1.92 -8.32 5.94
C LEU A 22 2.26 -6.86 5.65
N ILE A 23 1.91 -5.99 6.60
CA ILE A 23 2.36 -4.60 6.58
C ILE A 23 3.67 -4.51 7.35
N ALA A 24 4.70 -3.97 6.71
CA ALA A 24 5.95 -3.61 7.34
C ALA A 24 5.94 -2.14 7.77
N GLN A 25 5.39 -1.84 8.95
CA GLN A 25 5.43 -0.49 9.53
C GLN A 25 6.84 -0.23 10.09
N ILE A 26 7.76 0.15 9.21
CA ILE A 26 9.18 0.40 9.53
C ILE A 26 9.52 1.90 9.40
N PRO A 27 10.55 2.40 10.09
CA PRO A 27 10.86 3.82 10.08
C PRO A 27 11.63 4.23 8.84
N ASN A 28 11.37 5.43 8.34
CA ASN A 28 12.23 6.05 7.34
C ASN A 28 13.04 7.19 7.96
N HIS A 29 14.36 7.18 7.80
CA HIS A 29 15.20 8.32 8.15
C HIS A 29 15.61 8.97 6.84
N LEU A 30 14.99 10.10 6.53
CA LEU A 30 15.10 10.78 5.24
C LEU A 30 15.81 12.13 5.41
N ARG A 31 16.72 12.39 4.49
CA ARG A 31 17.38 13.67 4.29
C ARG A 31 17.01 14.28 2.97
N ARG A 32 17.20 15.58 2.83
CA ARG A 32 17.09 16.23 1.51
C ARG A 32 18.32 15.91 0.66
N SER A 33 18.09 15.82 -0.63
CA SER A 33 19.09 15.62 -1.68
C SER A 33 18.67 16.42 -2.92
N GLU A 34 19.57 16.54 -3.89
CA GLU A 34 19.27 17.17 -5.19
C GLU A 34 18.11 16.48 -5.92
N GLN A 35 17.89 15.18 -5.64
CA GLN A 35 16.86 14.36 -6.26
C GLN A 35 15.63 14.19 -5.35
N GLY A 36 15.38 15.12 -4.43
CA GLY A 36 14.29 15.02 -3.45
C GLY A 36 14.74 14.32 -2.16
N PHE A 37 13.99 13.31 -1.68
CA PHE A 37 14.31 12.65 -0.41
C PHE A 37 15.18 11.40 -0.61
N ALA A 38 16.25 11.33 0.19
CA ALA A 38 17.18 10.21 0.24
C ALA A 38 17.22 9.57 1.63
N VAL A 39 17.46 8.26 1.69
CA VAL A 39 17.66 7.53 2.94
C VAL A 39 19.01 7.92 3.55
N VAL A 40 19.02 8.30 4.83
CA VAL A 40 20.22 8.78 5.54
C VAL A 40 21.29 7.68 5.65
N ASP A 41 20.89 6.46 6.00
CA ASP A 41 21.77 5.30 6.16
C ASP A 41 21.24 4.12 5.31
N PRO A 42 21.61 4.08 4.01
CA PRO A 42 21.11 3.06 3.08
C PRO A 42 21.44 1.63 3.50
N ASP A 43 22.61 1.36 4.06
CA ASP A 43 23.03 0.01 4.42
C ASP A 43 22.30 -0.49 5.67
N ARG A 44 22.12 0.36 6.69
CA ARG A 44 21.30 0.00 7.85
C ARG A 44 19.84 -0.20 7.48
N LYS A 45 19.28 0.68 6.64
CA LYS A 45 17.91 0.53 6.14
C LYS A 45 17.78 -0.76 5.33
N TRP A 46 18.76 -1.06 4.50
CA TRP A 46 18.80 -2.31 3.74
C TRP A 46 18.85 -3.54 4.64
N ALA A 47 19.67 -3.56 5.69
CA ALA A 47 19.70 -4.68 6.63
C ALA A 47 18.31 -4.95 7.24
N GLN A 48 17.57 -3.90 7.60
CA GLN A 48 16.20 -4.02 8.09
C GLN A 48 15.25 -4.55 7.00
N VAL A 49 15.28 -3.99 5.78
CA VAL A 49 14.45 -4.48 4.65
C VAL A 49 14.77 -5.95 4.33
N LYS A 50 16.04 -6.28 4.20
CA LYS A 50 16.52 -7.64 3.93
C LYS A 50 16.03 -8.62 4.98
N SER A 51 16.05 -8.27 6.27
CA SER A 51 15.54 -9.15 7.33
C SER A 51 14.05 -9.50 7.17
N ILE A 52 13.24 -8.59 6.59
CA ILE A 52 11.83 -8.84 6.29
C ILE A 52 11.71 -9.78 5.09
N LEU A 53 12.52 -9.55 4.04
CA LEU A 53 12.55 -10.42 2.87
C LEU A 53 12.98 -11.84 3.24
N ASP A 54 13.99 -11.98 4.11
CA ASP A 54 14.47 -13.26 4.63
C ASP A 54 13.35 -13.98 5.42
N LEU A 55 12.65 -13.26 6.32
CA LEU A 55 11.52 -13.79 7.09
C LEU A 55 10.38 -14.30 6.17
N VAL A 56 10.04 -13.54 5.13
CA VAL A 56 8.99 -13.91 4.16
C VAL A 56 9.42 -15.10 3.32
N SER A 57 10.69 -15.13 2.90
CA SER A 57 11.27 -16.24 2.14
C SER A 57 11.27 -17.54 2.94
N GLU A 58 11.67 -17.49 4.22
CA GLU A 58 11.60 -18.65 5.12
C GLU A 58 10.15 -19.16 5.25
N GLY A 59 9.19 -18.23 5.35
CA GLY A 59 7.76 -18.55 5.33
C GLY A 59 7.32 -19.41 6.53
N SER A 60 8.04 -19.36 7.65
CA SER A 60 7.77 -20.19 8.82
C SER A 60 6.36 -19.99 9.39
N GLY A 61 5.72 -21.10 9.77
CA GLY A 61 4.36 -21.10 10.34
C GLY A 61 3.28 -20.68 9.33
N ASN A 62 2.57 -19.58 9.63
CA ASN A 62 1.50 -19.05 8.77
C ASN A 62 2.02 -18.14 7.65
N LEU A 63 3.24 -17.62 7.74
CA LEU A 63 3.81 -16.74 6.71
C LEU A 63 3.94 -17.45 5.34
N LYS A 64 3.99 -18.78 5.29
CA LYS A 64 3.86 -19.56 4.04
C LYS A 64 2.59 -19.29 3.23
N LYS A 65 1.57 -18.70 3.87
CA LYS A 65 0.29 -18.31 3.25
C LYS A 65 0.25 -16.82 2.90
N LEU A 66 1.36 -16.10 3.03
CA LEU A 66 1.40 -14.68 2.71
C LEU A 66 1.09 -14.47 1.23
N HIS A 67 0.18 -13.54 0.93
CA HIS A 67 -0.17 -13.17 -0.45
C HIS A 67 0.31 -11.75 -0.77
N PHE A 68 0.25 -10.84 0.20
CA PHE A 68 0.63 -9.44 0.01
C PHE A 68 1.68 -9.01 1.04
N LEU A 69 2.80 -8.48 0.57
CA LEU A 69 3.79 -7.79 1.40
C LEU A 69 3.77 -6.30 1.05
N MET A 70 3.61 -5.45 2.06
CA MET A 70 3.63 -3.99 1.88
C MET A 70 4.79 -3.39 2.67
N LEU A 71 5.67 -2.69 1.97
CA LEU A 71 6.65 -1.79 2.58
C LEU A 71 6.24 -0.33 2.33
N PRO A 72 6.54 0.59 3.25
CA PRO A 72 6.10 1.97 3.15
C PRO A 72 6.70 2.70 1.94
N GLU A 73 6.14 3.88 1.63
CA GLU A 73 6.72 4.85 0.70
C GLU A 73 8.19 5.16 1.06
N THR A 74 9.06 5.31 0.05
CA THR A 74 10.48 5.68 0.23
C THR A 74 11.26 4.82 1.24
N SER A 75 10.91 3.54 1.36
CA SER A 75 11.51 2.64 2.36
C SER A 75 12.65 1.77 1.82
N VAL A 76 12.79 1.65 0.51
CA VAL A 76 13.88 0.89 -0.11
C VAL A 76 14.91 1.86 -0.72
N PRO A 77 16.19 1.79 -0.32
CA PRO A 77 17.24 2.56 -1.01
C PRO A 77 17.36 2.16 -2.48
N PHE A 78 17.50 3.12 -3.38
CA PHE A 78 17.49 2.82 -4.83
C PHE A 78 18.61 1.84 -5.24
N ALA A 79 19.79 1.97 -4.63
CA ALA A 79 20.93 1.09 -4.84
C ALA A 79 20.63 -0.41 -4.56
N ARG A 80 19.59 -0.70 -3.77
CA ARG A 80 19.17 -2.05 -3.37
C ARG A 80 17.94 -2.56 -4.14
N PHE A 81 17.44 -1.79 -5.10
CA PHE A 81 16.25 -2.14 -5.89
C PHE A 81 16.39 -3.52 -6.56
N ASN A 82 17.55 -3.81 -7.17
CA ASN A 82 17.83 -5.10 -7.80
C ASN A 82 17.93 -6.24 -6.78
N ASP A 83 18.46 -5.96 -5.59
CA ASP A 83 18.60 -6.95 -4.53
C ASP A 83 17.22 -7.39 -4.02
N VAL A 84 16.26 -6.45 -3.89
CA VAL A 84 14.86 -6.75 -3.57
C VAL A 84 14.22 -7.65 -4.63
N LEU A 85 14.32 -7.27 -5.91
CA LEU A 85 13.74 -8.06 -7.01
C LEU A 85 14.35 -9.47 -7.06
N THR A 86 15.66 -9.58 -6.87
CA THR A 86 16.35 -10.87 -6.83
C THR A 86 15.86 -11.74 -5.67
N ALA A 87 15.68 -11.17 -4.48
CA ALA A 87 15.14 -11.90 -3.33
C ALA A 87 13.72 -12.42 -3.60
N ILE A 88 12.86 -11.58 -4.19
CA ILE A 88 11.49 -11.98 -4.56
C ILE A 88 11.52 -13.09 -5.62
N ASP A 89 12.27 -12.91 -6.70
CA ASP A 89 12.33 -13.87 -7.80
C ASP A 89 12.89 -15.23 -7.39
N THR A 90 13.92 -15.24 -6.55
CA THR A 90 14.61 -16.49 -6.17
C THR A 90 13.96 -17.20 -4.99
N SER A 91 13.40 -16.45 -4.02
CA SER A 91 13.14 -17.00 -2.69
C SER A 91 11.68 -16.91 -2.24
N PHE A 92 10.88 -15.99 -2.80
CA PHE A 92 9.47 -15.90 -2.43
C PHE A 92 8.65 -17.05 -3.04
N ARG A 93 7.54 -17.40 -2.39
CA ARG A 93 6.56 -18.35 -2.95
C ARG A 93 5.86 -17.73 -4.16
N THR A 94 5.30 -18.55 -5.03
CA THR A 94 4.40 -18.08 -6.09
C THR A 94 3.09 -17.54 -5.50
N ASN A 95 2.31 -16.85 -6.33
CA ASN A 95 1.06 -16.20 -5.92
C ASN A 95 1.28 -15.15 -4.82
N THR A 96 2.33 -14.33 -4.97
CA THR A 96 2.63 -13.25 -4.04
C THR A 96 2.77 -11.91 -4.76
N VAL A 97 2.35 -10.84 -4.11
CA VAL A 97 2.51 -9.46 -4.55
C VAL A 97 3.28 -8.70 -3.48
N THR A 98 4.37 -8.05 -3.88
CA THR A 98 5.18 -7.20 -3.01
C THR A 98 5.10 -5.76 -3.51
N MET A 99 4.65 -4.85 -2.66
CA MET A 99 4.48 -3.42 -2.93
C MET A 99 5.45 -2.64 -2.06
N PHE A 100 6.32 -1.83 -2.66
CA PHE A 100 7.32 -1.08 -1.90
C PHE A 100 7.68 0.25 -2.55
N GLY A 101 7.77 1.29 -1.73
CA GLY A 101 8.26 2.60 -2.16
C GLY A 101 9.78 2.62 -2.18
N VAL A 102 10.34 3.28 -3.19
CA VAL A 102 11.79 3.38 -3.38
C VAL A 102 12.21 4.83 -3.18
N GLU A 103 13.45 5.02 -2.75
CA GLU A 103 14.13 6.32 -2.75
C GLU A 103 13.92 7.08 -4.06
N HIS A 104 13.83 8.41 -3.97
CA HIS A 104 13.58 9.24 -5.13
C HIS A 104 14.72 9.13 -6.14
N ILE A 105 14.37 9.22 -7.42
CA ILE A 105 15.30 9.23 -8.55
C ILE A 105 14.87 10.29 -9.56
N THR A 106 15.69 10.62 -10.55
CA THR A 106 15.27 11.51 -11.64
C THR A 106 14.30 10.82 -12.61
N LEU A 107 13.49 11.60 -13.32
CA LEU A 107 12.57 11.09 -14.34
C LEU A 107 13.30 10.32 -15.44
N LYS A 108 14.48 10.78 -15.83
CA LYS A 108 15.37 10.05 -16.74
C LYS A 108 15.64 8.63 -16.24
N LYS A 109 16.02 8.48 -14.97
CA LYS A 109 16.30 7.16 -14.37
C LYS A 109 15.04 6.30 -14.26
N TYR A 110 13.92 6.91 -13.87
CA TYR A 110 12.63 6.23 -13.82
C TYR A 110 12.21 5.71 -15.20
N ARG A 111 12.42 6.51 -16.26
CA ARG A 111 12.12 6.13 -17.64
C ARG A 111 13.00 4.99 -18.14
N GLU A 112 14.29 4.97 -17.81
CA GLU A 112 15.19 3.83 -18.08
C GLU A 112 14.71 2.54 -17.39
N LEU A 113 14.18 2.64 -16.17
CA LEU A 113 13.64 1.49 -15.44
C LEU A 113 12.34 0.98 -16.07
N LEU A 114 11.44 1.87 -16.48
CA LEU A 114 10.24 1.48 -17.22
C LEU A 114 10.61 0.70 -18.48
N GLU A 115 11.60 1.18 -19.22
CA GLU A 115 12.14 0.53 -20.43
C GLU A 115 12.70 -0.88 -20.14
N ARG A 116 13.47 -1.01 -19.06
CA ARG A 116 14.02 -2.29 -18.61
C ARG A 116 12.92 -3.32 -18.33
N PHE A 117 11.76 -2.89 -17.86
CA PHE A 117 10.58 -3.74 -17.62
C PHE A 117 9.44 -3.45 -18.62
N GLY A 118 9.80 -3.15 -19.87
CA GLY A 118 8.87 -2.65 -20.88
C GLY A 118 7.68 -3.56 -21.16
N ASP A 119 7.86 -4.88 -21.08
CA ASP A 119 6.77 -5.87 -21.27
C ASP A 119 5.60 -5.64 -20.29
N ASP A 120 5.89 -5.15 -19.09
CA ASP A 120 4.89 -4.91 -18.04
C ASP A 120 4.43 -3.45 -18.01
N ASN A 121 5.19 -2.50 -18.60
CA ASN A 121 5.02 -1.06 -18.41
C ASN A 121 4.85 -0.25 -19.72
N ALA A 122 4.58 -0.89 -20.86
CA ALA A 122 4.49 -0.22 -22.17
C ALA A 122 3.58 1.03 -22.20
N GLU A 123 2.39 0.95 -21.61
CA GLU A 123 1.42 2.05 -21.56
C GLU A 123 1.90 3.18 -20.63
N ALA A 124 2.62 2.84 -19.56
CA ALA A 124 3.26 3.84 -18.69
C ALA A 124 4.42 4.54 -19.38
N ILE A 125 5.19 3.81 -20.20
CA ILE A 125 6.24 4.38 -21.07
C ILE A 125 5.63 5.43 -22.00
N GLU A 126 4.54 5.11 -22.70
CA GLU A 126 3.88 6.06 -23.61
C GLU A 126 3.40 7.34 -22.90
N LEU A 127 2.94 7.22 -21.66
CA LEU A 127 2.51 8.37 -20.87
C LEU A 127 3.69 9.26 -20.44
N VAL A 128 4.80 8.64 -20.01
CA VAL A 128 6.00 9.38 -19.64
C VAL A 128 6.65 10.04 -20.86
N ASP A 129 6.70 9.35 -22.00
CA ASP A 129 7.26 9.90 -23.24
C ASP A 129 6.50 11.15 -23.71
N LYS A 130 5.16 11.17 -23.57
CA LYS A 130 4.36 12.36 -23.85
C LYS A 130 4.70 13.55 -22.95
N ASP A 131 5.01 13.32 -21.67
CA ASP A 131 5.41 14.39 -20.76
C ASP A 131 6.83 14.89 -21.09
N ILE A 132 7.76 14.00 -21.43
CA ILE A 132 9.12 14.33 -21.88
C ILE A 132 9.07 15.15 -23.18
N ASP A 133 8.22 14.77 -24.12
CA ASP A 133 8.05 15.51 -25.39
C ASP A 133 7.42 16.90 -25.17
N ALA A 134 6.63 17.07 -24.10
CA ALA A 134 5.94 18.31 -23.78
C ALA A 134 6.83 19.34 -23.06
N GLY A 135 7.98 18.96 -22.50
CA GLY A 135 8.87 19.89 -21.80
C GLY A 135 10.14 19.27 -21.24
N ASP A 136 11.02 20.14 -20.72
CA ASP A 136 12.28 19.71 -20.10
C ASP A 136 12.05 19.23 -18.66
N VAL A 137 11.60 17.98 -18.52
CA VAL A 137 11.21 17.37 -17.23
C VAL A 137 12.12 16.22 -16.80
N LEU A 138 13.17 15.90 -17.56
CA LEU A 138 13.99 14.71 -17.36
C LEU A 138 14.73 14.68 -16.01
N GLU A 139 15.08 15.84 -15.50
CA GLU A 139 15.79 15.98 -14.21
C GLU A 139 14.82 16.15 -13.02
N MET A 140 13.50 16.20 -13.26
CA MET A 140 12.52 16.26 -12.18
C MET A 140 12.64 15.02 -11.29
N PRO A 141 12.68 15.17 -9.97
CA PRO A 141 12.69 14.01 -9.10
C PRO A 141 11.33 13.30 -9.06
N VAL A 142 11.37 11.99 -8.89
CA VAL A 142 10.21 11.10 -8.94
C VAL A 142 10.10 10.37 -7.60
N ASN A 143 8.96 10.53 -6.93
CA ASN A 143 8.54 9.64 -5.86
C ASN A 143 7.79 8.47 -6.51
N TRP A 144 8.21 7.23 -6.27
CA TRP A 144 7.72 6.07 -7.00
C TRP A 144 7.73 4.81 -6.16
N CYS A 145 6.99 3.81 -6.65
CA CYS A 145 6.93 2.49 -6.07
C CYS A 145 7.07 1.40 -7.12
N CYS A 146 7.35 0.20 -6.64
CA CYS A 146 7.37 -1.03 -7.41
C CYS A 146 6.30 -1.99 -6.88
N ILE A 147 5.51 -2.53 -7.80
CA ILE A 147 4.59 -3.63 -7.57
C ILE A 147 5.18 -4.86 -8.27
N ALA A 148 5.77 -5.76 -7.48
CA ALA A 148 6.38 -6.99 -7.93
C ALA A 148 5.39 -8.16 -7.75
N VAL A 149 4.94 -8.75 -8.85
CA VAL A 149 3.96 -9.84 -8.86
C VAL A 149 4.65 -11.15 -9.24
N LYS A 150 4.77 -12.07 -8.29
CA LYS A 150 5.25 -13.42 -8.55
C LYS A 150 4.07 -14.32 -8.87
N GLU A 151 3.86 -14.56 -10.16
CA GLU A 151 2.72 -15.29 -10.69
C GLU A 151 2.73 -16.77 -10.27
N SER A 152 1.60 -17.46 -10.44
CA SER A 152 1.43 -18.89 -10.17
C SER A 152 2.45 -19.77 -10.91
N THR A 153 2.90 -19.31 -12.09
CA THR A 153 3.91 -19.95 -12.94
C THR A 153 5.33 -19.81 -12.43
N GLY A 154 5.56 -18.97 -11.41
CA GLY A 154 6.88 -18.57 -10.94
C GLY A 154 7.46 -17.34 -11.65
N LYS A 155 6.85 -16.86 -12.74
CA LYS A 155 7.29 -15.65 -13.43
C LYS A 155 7.15 -14.43 -12.50
N LEU A 156 8.23 -13.68 -12.31
CA LEU A 156 8.18 -12.36 -11.71
C LEU A 156 7.82 -11.31 -12.77
N ARG A 157 6.83 -10.47 -12.46
CA ARG A 157 6.42 -9.30 -13.24
C ARG A 157 6.58 -8.05 -12.42
N VAL A 158 7.02 -6.97 -13.05
CA VAL A 158 7.47 -5.75 -12.36
C VAL A 158 6.77 -4.55 -12.93
N PHE A 159 5.95 -3.88 -12.11
CA PHE A 159 5.20 -2.70 -12.50
C PHE A 159 5.68 -1.50 -11.69
N LEU A 160 5.92 -0.38 -12.37
CA LEU A 160 6.44 0.84 -11.76
C LEU A 160 5.40 1.96 -11.83
N GLU A 161 5.19 2.62 -10.70
CA GLU A 161 4.20 3.67 -10.56
C GLU A 161 4.83 4.89 -9.88
N ALA A 162 4.74 6.04 -10.54
CA ALA A 162 5.14 7.31 -9.98
C ALA A 162 3.94 7.93 -9.25
N LYS A 163 4.20 8.55 -8.09
CA LYS A 163 3.20 9.25 -7.29
C LYS A 163 2.57 10.34 -8.15
N SER A 164 1.25 10.36 -8.20
CA SER A 164 0.52 11.33 -9.03
C SER A 164 0.56 12.74 -8.43
N HIS A 165 0.51 12.83 -7.09
CA HIS A 165 0.45 14.11 -6.39
C HIS A 165 1.38 14.15 -5.17
N PRO A 166 2.54 14.80 -5.32
CA PRO A 166 3.45 15.15 -4.22
C PRO A 166 2.76 15.91 -3.08
N PHE A 167 3.26 15.78 -1.84
CA PHE A 167 2.76 16.55 -0.71
C PHE A 167 3.50 17.87 -0.50
N TYR A 168 2.90 18.82 0.21
CA TYR A 168 3.46 20.16 0.43
C TYR A 168 4.90 20.21 1.02
N GLY A 169 5.33 19.20 1.77
CA GLY A 169 6.72 19.11 2.26
C GLY A 169 7.71 18.57 1.23
N GLU A 170 7.20 17.94 0.16
CA GLU A 170 7.91 17.60 -1.08
C GLU A 170 7.90 18.79 -2.08
N GLU A 171 6.89 19.65 -2.04
CA GLU A 171 6.74 20.84 -2.90
C GLU A 171 7.05 22.14 -2.13
N PHE A 172 8.32 22.46 -1.89
CA PHE A 172 8.68 23.76 -1.30
C PHE A 172 8.63 24.89 -2.35
N LEU A 173 8.09 26.04 -1.94
CA LEU A 173 7.93 27.27 -2.77
C LEU A 173 9.24 27.88 -3.30
N ASP A 174 10.40 27.35 -2.92
CA ASP A 174 11.69 27.86 -3.35
C ASP A 174 12.07 27.24 -4.71
N LYS A 175 11.53 27.82 -5.79
CA LYS A 175 11.91 27.89 -7.22
C LYS A 175 12.62 26.73 -7.96
N PHE A 176 12.94 25.59 -7.35
CA PHE A 176 13.88 24.63 -7.93
C PHE A 176 13.49 23.14 -7.86
N HIS A 177 12.42 22.73 -7.18
CA HIS A 177 12.13 21.27 -7.08
C HIS A 177 10.62 20.96 -7.08
N ASP A 178 9.97 21.11 -8.23
CA ASP A 178 8.72 20.39 -8.50
C ASP A 178 9.05 18.90 -8.69
N LEU A 179 8.30 18.00 -8.04
CA LEU A 179 8.39 16.57 -8.32
C LEU A 179 7.59 16.22 -9.58
N TYR A 180 8.04 15.21 -10.32
CA TYR A 180 7.30 14.65 -11.44
C TYR A 180 5.97 14.08 -10.95
N ARG A 181 4.89 14.40 -11.67
CA ARG A 181 3.53 13.97 -11.36
C ARG A 181 3.17 12.76 -12.23
N GLY A 182 3.10 11.60 -11.61
CA GLY A 182 2.69 10.36 -12.25
C GLY A 182 1.36 10.49 -12.99
N ARG A 183 1.26 9.81 -14.13
CA ARG A 183 0.11 9.91 -15.05
C ARG A 183 -0.81 8.72 -15.01
N HIS A 184 -0.49 7.68 -14.24
CA HIS A 184 -1.27 6.45 -14.22
C HIS A 184 -1.36 5.80 -12.86
N PHE A 185 -2.37 4.95 -12.74
CA PHE A 185 -2.46 3.91 -11.73
C PHE A 185 -2.69 2.56 -12.39
N TYR A 186 -2.15 1.49 -11.82
CA TYR A 186 -2.46 0.15 -12.29
C TYR A 186 -3.70 -0.44 -11.59
N LEU A 187 -4.61 -0.99 -12.40
CA LEU A 187 -5.63 -1.93 -11.94
C LEU A 187 -5.22 -3.35 -12.30
N PHE A 188 -4.77 -4.10 -11.30
CA PHE A 188 -4.38 -5.49 -11.47
C PHE A 188 -5.61 -6.38 -11.43
N ARG A 189 -5.81 -7.14 -12.50
CA ARG A 189 -6.88 -8.12 -12.63
C ARG A 189 -6.31 -9.52 -12.56
N SER A 190 -6.46 -10.16 -11.41
CA SER A 190 -6.01 -11.53 -11.22
C SER A 190 -6.81 -12.51 -12.11
N LYS A 191 -6.12 -13.52 -12.60
CA LYS A 191 -6.68 -14.74 -13.21
C LYS A 191 -5.84 -15.94 -12.78
N PRO A 192 -6.43 -17.13 -12.56
CA PRO A 192 -7.87 -17.42 -12.63
C PRO A 192 -8.66 -16.86 -11.45
N ALA A 193 -8.01 -16.47 -10.34
CA ALA A 193 -8.72 -15.90 -9.20
C ALA A 193 -9.28 -14.52 -9.55
N CYS A 194 -10.59 -14.32 -9.41
CA CYS A 194 -11.27 -13.04 -9.68
C CYS A 194 -11.02 -12.02 -8.56
N PHE A 195 -9.76 -11.61 -8.37
CA PHE A 195 -9.35 -10.63 -7.36
C PHE A 195 -8.66 -9.43 -8.03
N ASN A 196 -9.26 -8.26 -7.93
CA ASN A 196 -8.78 -7.03 -8.51
C ASN A 196 -8.23 -6.10 -7.44
N PHE A 197 -7.05 -5.55 -7.67
CA PHE A 197 -6.42 -4.66 -6.71
C PHE A 197 -5.67 -3.51 -7.38
N MET A 198 -5.45 -2.45 -6.61
CA MET A 198 -4.65 -1.29 -6.99
C MET A 198 -3.68 -0.95 -5.86
N THR A 199 -2.58 -0.29 -6.21
CA THR A 199 -1.64 0.31 -5.27
C THR A 199 -1.64 1.82 -5.50
N LEU A 200 -1.48 2.61 -4.43
CA LEU A 200 -1.37 4.06 -4.46
C LEU A 200 -0.27 4.51 -3.50
N ILE A 201 0.26 5.71 -3.71
CA ILE A 201 1.30 6.30 -2.85
C ILE A 201 0.72 7.47 -2.06
N CYS A 202 0.57 7.28 -0.74
CA CYS A 202 0.31 8.36 0.23
C CYS A 202 -0.86 9.28 -0.15
N LEU A 203 -0.58 10.52 -0.57
CA LEU A 203 -1.57 11.52 -0.94
C LEU A 203 -2.32 11.23 -2.24
N ASP A 204 -1.87 10.26 -3.05
CA ASP A 204 -2.65 9.81 -4.21
C ASP A 204 -4.06 9.39 -3.81
N TYR A 205 -4.23 8.85 -2.60
CA TYR A 205 -5.54 8.51 -2.03
C TYR A 205 -6.39 9.75 -1.71
N LEU A 206 -5.78 10.88 -1.33
CA LEU A 206 -6.52 12.08 -0.90
C LEU A 206 -6.73 13.13 -1.98
N TYR A 207 -5.95 13.04 -3.06
CA TYR A 207 -5.87 14.11 -4.03
C TYR A 207 -7.22 14.40 -4.69
N ARG A 208 -7.56 15.69 -4.70
CA ARG A 208 -8.70 16.27 -5.40
C ARG A 208 -8.38 17.69 -5.84
N ASP A 209 -8.88 18.08 -6.99
CA ASP A 209 -8.97 19.47 -7.45
C ASP A 209 -10.44 19.93 -7.43
N LEU A 210 -10.73 21.10 -8.02
CA LEU A 210 -12.08 21.66 -8.09
C LEU A 210 -13.06 20.81 -8.92
N TYR A 211 -12.57 19.95 -9.80
CA TYR A 211 -13.36 19.27 -10.82
C TYR A 211 -13.30 17.74 -10.74
N SER A 212 -12.28 17.19 -10.08
CA SER A 212 -11.99 15.76 -10.07
C SER A 212 -11.20 15.33 -8.83
N SER A 213 -11.22 14.03 -8.55
CA SER A 213 -10.34 13.41 -7.56
C SER A 213 -9.83 12.07 -8.10
N ASN A 214 -8.69 11.62 -7.57
CA ASN A 214 -8.16 10.30 -7.91
C ASN A 214 -9.15 9.19 -7.50
N ILE A 215 -9.74 9.33 -6.32
CA ILE A 215 -10.72 8.39 -5.80
C ILE A 215 -11.98 8.34 -6.65
N LYS A 216 -12.47 9.48 -7.14
CA LYS A 216 -13.62 9.49 -8.05
C LYS A 216 -13.32 8.70 -9.34
N GLN A 217 -12.13 8.86 -9.91
CA GLN A 217 -11.74 8.11 -11.10
C GLN A 217 -11.65 6.60 -10.84
N ILE A 218 -11.12 6.20 -9.67
CA ILE A 218 -11.08 4.81 -9.24
C ILE A 218 -12.50 4.23 -9.12
N ILE A 219 -13.42 4.96 -8.48
CA ILE A 219 -14.83 4.57 -8.36
C ILE A 219 -15.46 4.41 -9.74
N ASP A 220 -15.32 5.41 -10.61
CA ASP A 220 -15.92 5.40 -11.95
C ASP A 220 -15.39 4.23 -12.80
N HIS A 221 -14.09 3.94 -12.75
CA HIS A 221 -13.47 2.81 -13.46
C HIS A 221 -13.87 1.45 -12.88
N ALA A 222 -13.91 1.32 -11.55
CA ALA A 222 -14.37 0.09 -10.89
C ALA A 222 -15.86 -0.19 -11.18
N ASN A 223 -16.71 0.85 -11.24
CA ASN A 223 -18.09 0.72 -11.67
C ASN A 223 -18.19 0.25 -13.12
N HIS A 224 -17.39 0.83 -14.02
CA HIS A 224 -17.33 0.36 -15.40
C HIS A 224 -16.92 -1.12 -15.47
N LEU A 225 -15.92 -1.55 -14.70
CA LEU A 225 -15.53 -2.96 -14.59
C LEU A 225 -16.68 -3.84 -14.09
N PHE A 226 -17.43 -3.38 -13.08
CA PHE A 226 -18.55 -4.12 -12.52
C PHE A 226 -19.69 -4.29 -13.52
N PHE A 227 -20.09 -3.22 -14.21
CA PHE A 227 -21.18 -3.32 -15.19
C PHE A 227 -20.81 -4.14 -16.42
N THR A 228 -19.53 -4.19 -16.77
CA THR A 228 -19.03 -4.98 -17.92
C THR A 228 -18.76 -6.44 -17.58
N THR A 229 -18.26 -6.74 -16.37
CA THR A 229 -17.75 -8.08 -16.03
C THR A 229 -18.29 -8.68 -14.73
N ARG A 230 -19.08 -7.92 -13.97
CA ARG A 230 -19.57 -8.26 -12.61
C ARG A 230 -18.44 -8.47 -11.59
N GLN A 231 -17.29 -7.87 -11.84
CA GLN A 231 -16.17 -7.81 -10.90
C GLN A 231 -15.98 -6.37 -10.43
N GLY A 232 -15.74 -6.17 -9.13
CA GLY A 232 -15.41 -4.86 -8.57
C GLY A 232 -13.91 -4.73 -8.28
N LEU A 233 -13.53 -3.65 -7.61
CA LEU A 233 -12.25 -3.53 -6.93
C LEU A 233 -12.33 -4.27 -5.59
N ASP A 234 -11.45 -5.24 -5.36
CA ASP A 234 -11.46 -6.03 -4.11
C ASP A 234 -10.57 -5.39 -3.05
N THR A 235 -9.42 -4.85 -3.42
CA THR A 235 -8.51 -4.21 -2.46
C THR A 235 -7.75 -3.02 -3.02
N LEU A 236 -7.69 -1.95 -2.24
CA LEU A 236 -6.90 -0.76 -2.52
C LEU A 236 -5.77 -0.65 -1.49
N PHE A 237 -4.53 -0.77 -1.95
CA PHE A 237 -3.34 -0.69 -1.12
C PHE A 237 -2.74 0.71 -1.18
N VAL A 238 -2.44 1.31 -0.04
CA VAL A 238 -1.85 2.65 0.04
C VAL A 238 -0.57 2.59 0.87
N ILE A 239 0.58 2.76 0.23
CA ILE A 239 1.89 2.81 0.93
C ILE A 239 2.23 4.26 1.26
N GLN A 240 2.73 4.54 2.47
CA GLN A 240 2.82 5.90 2.97
C GLN A 240 4.03 6.16 3.86
N CYS A 241 4.54 7.38 3.78
CA CYS A 241 5.42 8.00 4.76
C CYS A 241 4.74 9.29 5.24
N ASN A 242 3.57 9.13 5.87
CA ASN A 242 2.67 10.22 6.22
C ASN A 242 2.79 10.58 7.72
N PRO A 243 3.17 11.82 8.07
CA PRO A 243 3.22 12.28 9.47
C PRO A 243 1.85 12.60 10.07
N LYS A 244 0.77 12.52 9.29
CA LYS A 244 -0.61 12.82 9.71
C LYS A 244 -1.58 11.71 9.24
N PRO A 245 -1.38 10.45 9.65
CA PRO A 245 -2.23 9.32 9.23
C PRO A 245 -3.69 9.49 9.68
N GLU A 246 -3.91 10.16 10.81
CA GLU A 246 -5.24 10.42 11.40
C GLU A 246 -5.84 11.77 10.99
N HIS A 247 -5.33 12.43 9.94
CA HIS A 247 -5.86 13.73 9.51
C HIS A 247 -7.32 13.61 9.03
N SER A 248 -8.17 14.60 9.35
CA SER A 248 -9.59 14.62 8.97
C SER A 248 -9.83 14.45 7.46
N ALA A 249 -8.91 14.93 6.63
CA ALA A 249 -8.97 14.74 5.18
C ALA A 249 -9.05 13.25 4.77
N TYR A 250 -8.38 12.33 5.48
CA TYR A 250 -8.53 10.89 5.25
C TYR A 250 -9.94 10.42 5.57
N ARG A 251 -10.47 10.83 6.73
CA ARG A 251 -11.84 10.53 7.14
C ARG A 251 -12.85 11.02 6.10
N ASP A 252 -12.67 12.22 5.55
CA ASP A 252 -13.59 12.78 4.55
C ASP A 252 -13.60 11.97 3.25
N VAL A 253 -12.42 11.60 2.75
CA VAL A 253 -12.30 10.79 1.53
C VAL A 253 -12.83 9.37 1.76
N ILE A 254 -12.51 8.75 2.90
CA ILE A 254 -13.05 7.45 3.30
C ILE A 254 -14.58 7.50 3.41
N SER A 255 -15.13 8.56 4.01
CA SER A 255 -16.58 8.73 4.11
C SER A 255 -17.24 8.88 2.75
N GLY A 256 -16.57 9.54 1.79
CA GLY A 256 -17.04 9.61 0.41
C GLY A 256 -16.96 8.28 -0.33
N PHE A 257 -15.87 7.52 -0.14
CA PHE A 257 -15.64 6.23 -0.80
C PHE A 257 -16.56 5.12 -0.27
N TYR A 258 -16.86 5.13 1.04
CA TYR A 258 -17.69 4.12 1.72
C TYR A 258 -19.10 4.62 2.10
N GLY A 259 -19.50 5.81 1.64
CA GLY A 259 -20.72 6.51 2.05
C GLY A 259 -22.03 5.98 1.46
N GLU A 260 -23.14 6.67 1.72
CA GLU A 260 -24.50 6.17 1.46
C GLU A 260 -24.83 5.87 -0.02
N TYR A 261 -24.03 6.34 -0.97
CA TYR A 261 -24.20 6.06 -2.41
C TYR A 261 -23.56 4.74 -2.89
N LEU A 262 -23.26 3.81 -1.98
CA LEU A 262 -22.67 2.52 -2.36
C LEU A 262 -23.62 1.62 -3.18
N GLU A 263 -24.93 1.84 -3.10
CA GLU A 263 -25.89 1.20 -4.02
C GLU A 263 -25.67 1.69 -5.47
N ASP A 264 -25.31 2.95 -5.65
CA ASP A 264 -25.00 3.56 -6.95
C ASP A 264 -23.56 3.29 -7.41
N THR A 265 -22.71 2.74 -6.55
CA THR A 265 -21.29 2.47 -6.83
C THR A 265 -20.88 1.02 -6.54
N PRO A 266 -21.54 0.04 -7.21
CA PRO A 266 -21.35 -1.38 -6.92
C PRO A 266 -19.93 -1.89 -7.21
N GLY A 267 -19.14 -1.16 -8.00
CA GLY A 267 -17.76 -1.51 -8.32
C GLY A 267 -16.79 -1.39 -7.15
N VAL A 268 -17.12 -0.62 -6.11
CA VAL A 268 -16.24 -0.44 -4.93
C VAL A 268 -16.86 -0.86 -3.61
N ARG A 269 -18.15 -1.24 -3.61
CA ARG A 269 -18.96 -1.50 -2.41
C ARG A 269 -18.28 -2.39 -1.36
N GLU A 270 -17.55 -3.39 -1.82
CA GLU A 270 -16.93 -4.43 -0.97
C GLU A 270 -15.40 -4.32 -0.93
N THR A 271 -14.86 -3.19 -1.41
CA THR A 271 -13.41 -2.93 -1.41
C THR A 271 -12.89 -2.90 0.03
N VAL A 272 -11.72 -3.50 0.26
CA VAL A 272 -10.92 -3.29 1.47
C VAL A 272 -9.83 -2.27 1.17
N THR A 273 -9.68 -1.22 1.98
CA THR A 273 -8.52 -0.30 1.85
C THR A 273 -7.48 -0.59 2.92
N VAL A 274 -6.23 -0.79 2.53
CA VAL A 274 -5.11 -1.07 3.45
C VAL A 274 -4.08 0.04 3.36
N PHE A 275 -3.84 0.74 4.46
CA PHE A 275 -2.84 1.80 4.60
C PHE A 275 -1.61 1.27 5.33
N ALA A 276 -0.47 1.21 4.65
CA ALA A 276 0.83 0.83 5.20
C ALA A 276 1.68 2.09 5.38
N ASN A 277 1.71 2.63 6.59
CA ASN A 277 2.49 3.82 6.92
C ASN A 277 3.86 3.44 7.51
N SER A 278 4.80 4.38 7.49
CA SER A 278 6.06 4.27 8.21
C SER A 278 5.83 4.41 9.73
N SER A 279 6.72 3.91 10.58
CA SER A 279 6.55 3.96 12.06
C SER A 279 6.90 5.32 12.67
N ASP A 280 6.54 5.54 13.95
CA ASP A 280 6.85 6.76 14.74
C ASP A 280 8.34 7.08 14.93
N GLU A 281 9.21 6.11 14.71
CA GLU A 281 10.66 6.30 14.67
C GLU A 281 11.12 7.06 13.40
N THR A 282 10.25 7.23 12.41
CA THR A 282 10.53 7.98 11.17
C THR A 282 10.98 9.42 11.46
N ARG A 283 11.99 9.89 10.72
CA ARG A 283 12.55 11.24 10.81
C ARG A 283 12.73 11.78 9.39
N MET A 284 12.33 13.03 9.18
CA MET A 284 12.57 13.76 7.94
C MET A 284 13.27 15.07 8.31
N GLU A 285 14.41 15.35 7.67
CA GLU A 285 15.10 16.62 7.86
C GLU A 285 14.17 17.82 7.58
N GLU A 286 14.34 18.90 8.34
CA GLU A 286 13.66 20.21 8.19
C GLU A 286 12.14 20.26 8.39
N LEU A 287 11.46 19.14 8.67
CA LEU A 287 10.04 19.15 9.03
C LEU A 287 9.87 19.12 10.55
N PRO A 288 9.31 20.18 11.18
CA PRO A 288 9.02 20.15 12.61
C PRO A 288 8.06 18.99 12.91
N MET A 289 8.53 18.06 13.73
CA MET A 289 7.84 16.83 14.13
C MET A 289 6.73 17.13 15.16
N GLU A 290 5.68 17.82 14.75
CA GLU A 290 4.53 18.10 15.63
C GLU A 290 3.47 16.98 15.62
N LYS A 291 3.53 16.05 14.65
CA LYS A 291 2.54 14.96 14.48
C LYS A 291 3.22 13.64 14.11
N GLY A 292 2.71 12.54 14.67
CA GLY A 292 3.34 11.23 14.65
C GLY A 292 3.02 10.39 13.42
N PHE A 293 4.05 9.71 12.90
CA PHE A 293 3.93 8.58 11.98
C PHE A 293 3.33 7.34 12.69
N GLY A 294 3.27 6.21 11.99
CA GLY A 294 2.67 4.97 12.44
C GLY A 294 1.18 4.90 12.09
N ASN A 295 0.40 4.22 12.93
CA ASN A 295 -1.04 4.02 12.72
C ASN A 295 -1.36 3.47 11.32
N SER A 296 -0.62 2.48 10.82
CA SER A 296 -1.12 1.71 9.67
C SER A 296 -2.52 1.20 9.98
N PHE A 297 -3.39 1.12 8.99
CA PHE A 297 -4.78 0.74 9.25
C PHE A 297 -5.46 0.07 8.06
N VAL A 298 -6.52 -0.67 8.34
CA VAL A 298 -7.38 -1.34 7.36
C VAL A 298 -8.78 -0.80 7.53
N VAL A 299 -9.42 -0.40 6.43
CA VAL A 299 -10.79 0.09 6.40
C VAL A 299 -11.63 -0.87 5.58
N ILE A 300 -12.81 -1.19 6.11
CA ILE A 300 -13.85 -1.94 5.41
C ILE A 300 -15.20 -1.27 5.64
N ASN A 301 -16.16 -1.54 4.76
CA ASN A 301 -17.51 -0.99 4.89
C ASN A 301 -18.15 -1.36 6.26
N ARG A 302 -18.93 -0.44 6.85
CA ARG A 302 -19.67 -0.62 8.13
C ARG A 302 -20.55 -1.86 8.22
N HIS A 303 -20.97 -2.44 7.10
CA HIS A 303 -21.78 -3.66 7.05
C HIS A 303 -20.97 -4.91 7.43
N HIS A 304 -19.65 -4.84 7.42
CA HIS A 304 -18.80 -5.89 7.96
C HIS A 304 -18.73 -5.80 9.49
N LYS A 305 -18.85 -6.95 10.15
CA LYS A 305 -18.68 -7.02 11.61
C LYS A 305 -17.21 -7.13 11.97
N LEU A 306 -16.67 -6.10 12.62
CA LEU A 306 -15.42 -6.20 13.39
C LEU A 306 -15.73 -6.32 14.87
N ALA A 307 -14.99 -7.18 15.58
CA ALA A 307 -15.07 -7.22 17.04
C ALA A 307 -14.52 -5.90 17.60
N GLY A 308 -15.20 -5.31 18.58
CA GLY A 308 -14.70 -4.15 19.32
C GLY A 308 -13.49 -4.54 20.14
N VAL A 309 -12.29 -4.25 19.63
CA VAL A 309 -11.01 -4.58 20.27
C VAL A 309 -10.27 -3.29 20.58
N GLN A 310 -9.77 -3.15 21.81
CA GLN A 310 -8.91 -2.06 22.24
C GLN A 310 -7.66 -2.64 22.91
N LEU A 311 -6.59 -2.82 22.15
CA LEU A 311 -5.32 -3.35 22.63
C LEU A 311 -4.18 -2.36 22.34
N PRO A 312 -3.03 -2.45 23.05
CA PRO A 312 -1.91 -1.56 22.81
C PRO A 312 -1.37 -1.61 21.37
N GLU A 313 -1.37 -2.79 20.76
CA GLU A 313 -0.79 -3.03 19.44
C GLU A 313 -1.78 -2.79 18.29
N PHE A 314 -3.09 -2.92 18.55
CA PHE A 314 -4.13 -2.58 17.59
C PHE A 314 -5.48 -2.33 18.26
N SER A 315 -6.31 -1.56 17.59
CA SER A 315 -7.68 -1.25 18.02
C SER A 315 -8.63 -1.28 16.83
N THR A 316 -9.92 -1.40 17.12
CA THR A 316 -10.97 -1.23 16.11
C THR A 316 -11.84 -0.04 16.46
N ASP A 317 -12.14 0.80 15.48
CA ASP A 317 -13.01 1.96 15.63
C ASP A 317 -13.80 2.23 14.34
N ASP A 318 -14.63 3.28 14.33
CA ASP A 318 -15.41 3.74 13.17
C ASP A 318 -14.80 4.99 12.51
N PHE A 319 -13.52 5.25 12.77
CA PHE A 319 -12.79 6.44 12.35
C PHE A 319 -13.53 7.77 12.64
N GLY A 320 -14.17 7.87 13.81
CA GLY A 320 -14.90 9.07 14.24
C GLY A 320 -16.26 9.18 13.56
N GLY A 321 -17.04 8.11 13.58
CA GLY A 321 -18.40 8.02 13.03
C GLY A 321 -18.45 8.00 11.50
N ALA A 322 -17.37 7.63 10.81
CA ALA A 322 -17.39 7.38 9.38
C ALA A 322 -18.17 6.08 9.07
N PRO A 323 -18.67 5.86 7.84
CA PRO A 323 -19.48 4.70 7.46
C PRO A 323 -18.63 3.43 7.25
N VAL A 324 -17.67 3.19 8.14
CA VAL A 324 -16.67 2.13 8.03
C VAL A 324 -16.41 1.46 9.37
N CYS A 325 -15.80 0.28 9.32
CA CYS A 325 -15.08 -0.28 10.44
C CYS A 325 -13.58 -0.24 10.10
N ARG A 326 -12.77 0.21 11.06
CA ARG A 326 -11.33 0.38 10.90
C ARG A 326 -10.59 -0.49 11.90
N LEU A 327 -9.63 -1.27 11.43
CA LEU A 327 -8.57 -1.88 12.24
C LEU A 327 -7.35 -0.98 12.19
N ARG A 328 -6.97 -0.36 13.30
CA ARG A 328 -5.84 0.56 13.42
C ARG A 328 -4.73 -0.06 14.25
N PHE A 329 -3.52 -0.14 13.71
CA PHE A 329 -2.33 -0.59 14.42
C PHE A 329 -1.73 0.54 15.26
N GLY A 330 -0.88 0.19 16.23
CA GLY A 330 -0.12 1.16 17.02
C GLY A 330 0.89 1.96 16.18
N THR A 331 1.68 2.82 16.83
CA THR A 331 2.62 3.72 16.13
C THR A 331 4.02 3.13 15.92
N GLY A 332 4.40 2.16 16.75
CA GLY A 332 5.76 1.64 16.81
C GLY A 332 6.20 0.87 15.57
N THR A 333 7.50 0.60 15.48
CA THR A 333 8.08 -0.27 14.44
C THR A 333 7.57 -1.70 14.59
N ARG A 334 6.76 -2.15 13.62
CA ARG A 334 6.03 -3.43 13.68
C ARG A 334 5.91 -4.10 12.31
N LEU A 335 5.85 -5.43 12.32
CA LEU A 335 5.26 -6.20 11.22
C LEU A 335 3.88 -6.70 11.64
N CYS A 336 2.86 -6.37 10.85
CA CYS A 336 1.47 -6.71 11.14
C CYS A 336 0.94 -7.70 10.11
N TYR A 337 0.78 -8.96 10.51
CA TYR A 337 0.27 -10.05 9.68
C TYR A 337 -1.20 -10.33 10.02
N PHE A 338 -2.08 -10.22 9.03
CA PHE A 338 -3.52 -10.37 9.18
C PHE A 338 -4.14 -10.98 7.92
N ASN A 339 -5.38 -11.44 8.00
CA ASN A 339 -6.12 -11.90 6.83
C ASN A 339 -6.92 -10.75 6.18
N LEU A 340 -7.04 -10.76 4.86
CA LEU A 340 -7.96 -9.89 4.12
C LEU A 340 -9.27 -10.66 3.88
N PRO A 341 -10.43 -10.13 4.32
CA PRO A 341 -11.71 -10.73 4.00
C PRO A 341 -11.93 -10.63 2.48
N LEU A 342 -12.35 -11.74 1.88
CA LEU A 342 -12.96 -11.72 0.56
C LEU A 342 -14.45 -11.69 0.82
N TYR A 343 -15.15 -10.65 0.38
CA TYR A 343 -16.60 -10.63 0.35
C TYR A 343 -17.07 -10.82 -1.10
N HIS A 344 -17.94 -11.79 -1.31
CA HIS A 344 -18.69 -11.96 -2.55
C HIS A 344 -20.17 -11.99 -2.21
N GLU A 345 -20.92 -11.01 -2.74
CA GLU A 345 -22.36 -10.85 -2.52
C GLU A 345 -23.16 -12.13 -2.86
N LEU A 346 -22.66 -12.92 -3.82
CA LEU A 346 -23.28 -14.19 -4.24
C LEU A 346 -22.91 -15.40 -3.36
N ASP A 347 -21.92 -15.28 -2.47
CA ASP A 347 -21.56 -16.34 -1.53
C ASP A 347 -21.76 -15.87 -0.07
N PRO A 348 -22.90 -16.22 0.57
CA PRO A 348 -23.21 -15.81 1.94
C PRO A 348 -22.27 -16.40 3.01
N ARG A 349 -21.31 -17.25 2.64
CA ARG A 349 -20.25 -17.73 3.53
C ARG A 349 -19.09 -16.74 3.64
N THR A 350 -18.91 -15.88 2.65
CA THR A 350 -17.83 -14.88 2.58
C THR A 350 -18.06 -13.71 3.56
N SER A 351 -19.31 -13.34 3.78
CA SER A 351 -19.74 -12.34 4.79
C SER A 351 -19.45 -12.72 6.25
N ARG A 352 -18.94 -13.94 6.50
CA ARG A 352 -18.68 -14.48 7.83
C ARG A 352 -17.21 -14.54 8.20
N VAL A 353 -16.29 -14.13 7.33
CA VAL A 353 -14.85 -14.19 7.61
C VAL A 353 -14.40 -12.88 8.24
N PRO A 354 -14.15 -12.82 9.56
CA PRO A 354 -13.73 -11.58 10.21
C PRO A 354 -12.31 -11.21 9.78
N LEU A 355 -12.06 -9.90 9.69
CA LEU A 355 -10.71 -9.35 9.70
C LEU A 355 -10.05 -9.71 11.04
N LYS A 356 -8.93 -10.42 10.98
CA LYS A 356 -8.23 -10.99 12.13
C LYS A 356 -6.74 -10.74 12.02
N VAL A 357 -6.20 -10.11 13.06
CA VAL A 357 -4.76 -10.04 13.28
C VAL A 357 -4.26 -11.42 13.71
N HIS A 358 -3.27 -11.95 12.99
CA HIS A 358 -2.70 -13.26 13.26
C HIS A 358 -1.38 -13.16 14.02
N ILE A 359 -0.51 -12.23 13.63
CA ILE A 359 0.81 -12.05 14.23
C ILE A 359 1.17 -10.56 14.20
N ILE A 360 1.67 -10.05 15.32
CA ILE A 360 2.40 -8.78 15.37
C ILE A 360 3.84 -9.09 15.79
N MET A 361 4.81 -8.53 15.09
CA MET A 361 6.23 -8.67 15.41
C MET A 361 6.86 -7.31 15.68
N ARG A 362 7.79 -7.27 16.63
CA ARG A 362 8.62 -6.09 16.93
C ARG A 362 10.06 -6.33 16.52
N TRP A 363 10.76 -5.24 16.23
CA TRP A 363 12.19 -5.26 15.98
C TRP A 363 12.95 -5.42 17.30
N SER A 364 13.83 -6.42 17.39
CA SER A 364 14.63 -6.69 18.58
C SER A 364 15.93 -5.87 18.59
N SER A 365 16.55 -5.73 19.76
CA SER A 365 17.90 -5.15 19.90
C SER A 365 18.98 -5.98 19.20
N GLU A 366 18.71 -7.26 18.94
CA GLU A 366 19.61 -8.19 18.24
C GLU A 366 19.47 -8.11 16.71
N GLY A 367 18.60 -7.24 16.19
CA GLY A 367 18.39 -7.07 14.76
C GLY A 367 17.51 -8.14 14.12
N SER A 368 16.54 -8.67 14.86
CA SER A 368 15.62 -9.72 14.42
C SER A 368 14.16 -9.38 14.70
N TRP A 369 13.25 -9.99 13.93
CA TRP A 369 11.80 -9.85 14.15
C TRP A 369 11.32 -10.91 15.15
N VAL A 370 10.79 -10.45 16.28
CA VAL A 370 10.26 -11.33 17.33
C VAL A 370 8.77 -11.08 17.52
N ARG A 371 8.00 -12.14 17.74
CA ARG A 371 6.55 -12.02 17.98
C ARG A 371 6.30 -11.27 19.30
N VAL A 372 5.34 -10.36 19.27
CA VAL A 372 4.79 -9.77 20.49
C VAL A 372 3.99 -10.86 21.24
N SER A 373 4.22 -10.99 22.54
CA SER A 373 3.69 -12.09 23.35
C SER A 373 2.21 -11.88 23.71
N GLY A 374 1.52 -12.96 24.10
CA GLY A 374 0.09 -12.91 24.44
C GLY A 374 -0.24 -11.97 25.60
N ASP A 375 0.62 -11.88 26.61
CA ASP A 375 0.41 -11.00 27.77
C ASP A 375 0.53 -9.51 27.39
N GLU A 376 1.32 -9.19 26.37
CA GLU A 376 1.42 -7.86 25.76
C GLU A 376 0.23 -7.56 24.81
N MET A 377 -0.51 -8.59 24.38
CA MET A 377 -1.69 -8.49 23.49
C MET A 377 -3.05 -8.57 24.22
N VAL A 378 -3.14 -8.90 25.51
CA VAL A 378 -4.43 -9.24 26.18
C VAL A 378 -4.91 -8.17 27.19
N GLY A 379 -4.22 -7.04 27.32
CA GLY A 379 -4.66 -5.93 28.16
C GLY A 379 -5.89 -5.19 27.58
N GLY A 380 -7.10 -5.76 27.66
CA GLY A 380 -8.32 -5.05 27.26
C GLY A 380 -9.57 -5.88 26.91
N TYR A 381 -9.72 -7.14 27.33
CA TYR A 381 -11.00 -7.84 27.15
C TYR A 381 -12.03 -7.40 28.19
N GLU A 382 -12.88 -6.42 27.85
CA GLU A 382 -14.24 -6.35 28.39
C GLU A 382 -15.19 -6.95 27.36
N LEU A 383 -15.69 -8.16 27.64
CA LEU A 383 -16.89 -8.66 26.99
C LEU A 383 -18.06 -7.87 27.59
N GLU A 384 -18.68 -7.00 26.81
CA GLU A 384 -20.02 -6.51 27.13
C GLU A 384 -20.91 -7.75 27.30
N ARG A 385 -21.34 -7.98 28.54
CA ARG A 385 -22.42 -8.92 28.84
C ARG A 385 -23.71 -8.22 28.45
N GLU A 386 -24.42 -8.80 27.49
CA GLU A 386 -25.84 -8.49 27.23
C GLU A 386 -26.68 -8.60 28.50
#